data_AF-A0A5Q0SKK8-F1
#
_entry.id   AF-A0A5Q0SKK8-F1
#
_cell.length_a   1.000
_cell.length_b   1.000
_cell.length_c   1.000
_cell.angle_alpha   90.00
_cell.angle_beta   90.00
_cell.angle_gamma   90.00
#
_symmetry.space_group_name_H-M   'P 1'
#
loop_
_entity.id
_entity.type
_entity.pdbx_description
1 polymer ?
#
loop_
_entity_poly.entity_id
_entity_poly.type
_entity_poly.pdbx_seq_one_letter_code
_entity_poly.pdbx_strand_id
1 'polypeptide(L)'
;MECPVCGSSEIIWDNKNGEVVCSNCGTIIDSIYYSEQNEPESTETIIINNKFYKDEILIKKLRIKNFLKNNRIENKKTDRYEIILRSILLDSQYKKIYKVLYNEGILSGLKAKSKLGLLIYFRFALNDQYLHQLEQFGIKNENLKKRLRRIGWRRLTLIFDKLNEESDRI
;
A
#
# COMPACT_ATOMS: atom_id res chain seq x y z
N MET A 1 -10.72 -28.60 43.17
CA MET A 1 -9.57 -28.70 42.25
C MET A 1 -8.34 -28.55 43.12
N GLU A 2 -7.37 -29.45 43.00
CA GLU A 2 -6.16 -29.45 43.84
C GLU A 2 -4.94 -29.32 42.95
N CYS A 3 -3.90 -28.67 43.46
CA CYS A 3 -2.65 -28.52 42.74
C CYS A 3 -1.97 -29.89 42.60
N PRO A 4 -1.62 -30.34 41.37
CA PRO A 4 -1.00 -31.65 41.17
C PRO A 4 0.41 -31.76 41.75
N VAL A 5 1.03 -30.63 42.12
CA VAL A 5 2.41 -30.59 42.62
C VAL A 5 2.47 -30.61 44.15
N CYS A 6 1.66 -29.80 44.82
CA CYS A 6 1.71 -29.67 46.29
C CYS A 6 0.45 -30.16 47.01
N GLY A 7 -0.58 -30.61 46.28
CA GLY A 7 -1.86 -31.05 46.83
C GLY A 7 -2.71 -29.93 47.45
N SER A 8 -2.26 -28.67 47.40
CA SER A 8 -3.03 -27.55 47.94
C SER A 8 -4.32 -27.32 47.15
N SER A 9 -5.39 -27.00 47.87
CA SER A 9 -6.69 -26.59 47.31
C SER A 9 -6.78 -25.06 47.08
N GLU A 10 -5.75 -24.31 47.47
CA GLU A 10 -5.69 -22.86 47.29
C GLU A 10 -5.24 -22.50 45.86
N ILE A 11 -6.23 -22.22 45.01
CA ILE A 11 -6.06 -21.90 43.59
C ILE A 11 -6.63 -20.51 43.30
N ILE A 12 -5.83 -19.66 42.65
CA ILE A 12 -6.17 -18.29 42.25
C ILE A 12 -6.26 -18.20 40.72
N TRP A 13 -7.19 -17.36 40.25
CA TRP A 13 -7.39 -17.07 38.84
C TRP A 13 -6.72 -15.74 38.51
N ASP A 14 -5.63 -15.78 37.75
CA ASP A 14 -4.96 -14.60 37.23
C ASP A 14 -5.61 -14.18 35.91
N ASN A 15 -6.70 -13.42 36.01
CA ASN A 15 -7.44 -12.93 34.86
C ASN A 15 -6.62 -11.99 33.97
N LYS A 16 -5.54 -11.39 34.47
CA LYS A 16 -4.70 -10.47 33.68
C LYS A 16 -3.85 -11.25 32.68
N ASN A 17 -3.35 -12.41 33.11
CA ASN A 17 -2.52 -13.28 32.27
C ASN A 17 -3.33 -14.42 31.63
N GLY A 18 -4.58 -14.63 32.06
CA GLY A 18 -5.45 -15.69 31.56
C GLY A 18 -5.04 -17.07 32.07
N GLU A 19 -4.61 -17.17 33.33
CA GLU A 19 -4.04 -18.38 33.90
C GLU A 19 -4.68 -18.73 35.25
N VAL A 20 -4.72 -20.02 35.57
CA VAL A 20 -5.15 -20.54 36.86
C VAL A 20 -3.92 -21.05 37.59
N VAL A 21 -3.60 -20.47 38.75
CA VAL A 21 -2.31 -20.66 39.44
C VAL A 21 -2.54 -21.11 40.89
N CYS A 22 -1.74 -22.06 41.38
CA CYS A 22 -1.72 -22.43 42.78
C CYS A 22 -1.07 -21.33 43.64
N SER A 23 -1.77 -20.85 44.67
CA SER A 23 -1.28 -19.79 45.55
C SER A 23 -0.13 -20.23 46.44
N ASN A 24 -0.06 -21.53 46.76
CA ASN A 24 0.90 -22.07 47.71
C ASN A 24 2.27 -22.35 47.07
N CYS A 25 2.30 -22.85 45.83
CA CYS A 25 3.55 -23.22 45.14
C CYS A 25 3.80 -22.48 43.82
N GLY A 26 2.87 -21.63 43.37
CA GLY A 26 3.01 -20.84 42.14
C GLY A 26 2.88 -21.65 40.84
N THR A 27 2.49 -22.92 40.91
CA THR A 27 2.33 -23.74 39.71
C THR A 27 1.10 -23.30 38.91
N ILE A 28 1.29 -23.02 37.62
CA ILE A 28 0.20 -22.81 36.66
C ILE A 28 -0.46 -24.16 36.42
N ILE A 29 -1.73 -24.26 36.76
CA ILE A 29 -2.54 -25.48 36.67
C ILE A 29 -3.21 -25.56 35.29
N ASP A 30 -3.73 -24.44 34.79
CA ASP A 30 -4.41 -24.38 33.49
C ASP A 30 -4.46 -22.93 32.95
N SER A 31 -4.92 -22.76 31.72
CA SER A 31 -5.21 -21.46 31.10
C SER A 31 -6.71 -21.19 31.09
N ILE A 32 -7.10 -19.92 31.29
CA ILE A 32 -8.48 -19.47 31.23
C ILE A 32 -8.86 -19.28 29.75
N TYR A 33 -9.73 -20.15 29.25
CA TYR A 33 -10.28 -20.04 27.90
C TYR A 33 -11.60 -19.28 27.95
N TYR A 34 -11.66 -18.11 27.31
CA TYR A 34 -12.93 -17.44 27.03
C TYR A 34 -13.51 -18.03 25.74
N SER A 35 -14.56 -18.84 25.85
CA SER A 35 -15.39 -19.15 24.70
C SER A 35 -16.26 -17.93 24.40
N GLU A 36 -16.03 -17.24 23.29
CA GLU A 36 -17.00 -16.27 22.77
C GLU A 36 -18.26 -17.02 22.32
N GLN A 37 -19.13 -17.33 23.29
CA GLN A 37 -20.50 -17.68 23.01
C GLN A 37 -21.20 -16.36 22.68
N ASN A 38 -21.32 -16.08 21.38
CA ASN A 38 -22.30 -15.10 20.89
C ASN A 38 -23.67 -15.63 21.29
N GLU A 39 -24.19 -15.17 22.44
CA GLU A 39 -25.61 -15.30 22.75
C GLU A 39 -26.37 -14.58 21.62
N PRO A 40 -27.27 -15.24 20.88
CA PRO A 40 -28.14 -14.53 19.97
C PRO A 40 -29.13 -13.71 20.80
N GLU A 41 -28.86 -12.42 20.92
CA GLU A 41 -29.86 -11.43 21.31
C GLU A 41 -31.14 -11.67 20.48
N SER A 42 -32.27 -11.64 21.19
CA SER A 42 -33.63 -11.86 20.70
C SER A 42 -33.85 -11.47 19.23
N THR A 43 -34.17 -12.44 18.39
CA THR A 43 -34.56 -12.22 17.00
C THR A 43 -35.95 -11.60 16.91
N GLU A 44 -36.02 -10.26 17.04
CA GLU A 44 -37.05 -9.53 16.31
C GLU A 44 -36.82 -9.79 14.83
N THR A 45 -37.72 -10.55 14.21
CA THR A 45 -37.67 -10.78 12.76
C THR A 45 -38.09 -9.51 12.04
N ILE A 46 -37.10 -8.69 11.69
CA ILE A 46 -37.30 -7.54 10.81
C ILE A 46 -37.63 -8.09 9.41
N ILE A 47 -38.90 -8.02 9.01
CA ILE A 47 -39.31 -8.31 7.64
C ILE A 47 -38.85 -7.16 6.75
N ILE A 48 -37.64 -7.29 6.18
CA ILE A 48 -37.10 -6.30 5.23
C ILE A 48 -37.84 -6.44 3.91
N ASN A 49 -38.72 -5.48 3.61
CA ASN A 49 -39.43 -5.41 2.34
C ASN A 49 -38.44 -5.04 1.21
N ASN A 50 -37.89 -6.08 0.56
CA ASN A 50 -36.78 -6.04 -0.41
C ASN A 50 -37.03 -5.24 -1.71
N LYS A 51 -38.14 -4.50 -1.82
CA LYS A 51 -38.46 -3.70 -3.02
C LYS A 51 -37.51 -2.51 -3.15
N PHE A 52 -37.22 -1.80 -2.06
CA PHE A 52 -36.32 -0.65 -2.07
C PHE A 52 -34.84 -1.02 -2.30
N TYR A 53 -34.39 -2.17 -1.77
CA TYR A 53 -33.02 -2.65 -1.97
C TYR A 53 -32.73 -3.03 -3.42
N LYS A 54 -33.69 -3.60 -4.14
CA LYS A 54 -33.52 -3.90 -5.56
C LYS A 54 -33.28 -2.64 -6.37
N ASP A 55 -34.02 -1.57 -6.08
CA ASP A 55 -33.89 -0.31 -6.81
C ASP A 55 -32.57 0.39 -6.49
N GLU A 56 -32.11 0.40 -5.23
CA GLU A 56 -30.78 0.93 -4.89
C GLU A 56 -29.64 0.13 -5.51
N ILE A 57 -29.73 -1.20 -5.51
CA ILE A 57 -28.74 -2.07 -6.16
C ILE A 57 -28.73 -1.82 -7.66
N LEU A 58 -29.91 -1.65 -8.27
CA LEU A 58 -30.05 -1.35 -9.69
C LEU A 58 -29.50 0.04 -10.02
N ILE A 59 -29.77 1.05 -9.19
CA ILE A 59 -29.21 2.40 -9.28
C ILE A 59 -27.68 2.37 -9.12
N LYS A 60 -27.14 1.63 -8.15
CA LYS A 60 -25.68 1.44 -7.97
C LYS A 60 -25.08 0.73 -9.18
N LYS A 61 -25.71 -0.32 -9.70
CA LYS A 61 -25.27 -1.01 -10.94
C LYS A 61 -25.32 -0.10 -12.15
N LEU A 62 -26.35 0.74 -12.29
CA LEU A 62 -26.47 1.73 -13.36
C LEU A 62 -25.42 2.84 -13.21
N ARG A 63 -25.13 3.31 -11.99
CA ARG A 63 -24.04 4.27 -11.72
C ARG A 63 -22.68 3.68 -12.06
N ILE A 64 -22.40 2.42 -11.68
CA ILE A 64 -21.16 1.72 -12.04
C ILE A 64 -21.09 1.52 -13.55
N LYS A 65 -22.18 1.07 -14.19
CA LYS A 65 -22.24 0.87 -15.64
C LYS A 65 -22.06 2.18 -16.40
N ASN A 66 -22.65 3.28 -15.92
CA ASN A 66 -22.47 4.61 -16.48
C ASN A 66 -21.08 5.18 -16.17
N PHE A 67 -20.49 4.91 -15.01
CA PHE A 67 -19.11 5.24 -14.72
C PHE A 67 -18.16 4.49 -15.66
N LEU A 68 -18.39 3.19 -15.93
CA LEU A 68 -17.60 2.40 -16.87
C LEU A 68 -17.86 2.80 -18.34
N LYS A 69 -19.08 3.24 -18.68
CA LYS A 69 -19.46 3.66 -20.04
C LYS A 69 -19.03 5.11 -20.35
N ASN A 70 -19.02 5.99 -19.35
CA ASN A 70 -18.55 7.37 -19.47
C ASN A 70 -17.04 7.45 -19.28
N ASN A 71 -16.46 6.58 -18.43
CA ASN A 71 -15.05 6.18 -18.53
C ASN A 71 -14.89 5.05 -19.54
N ARG A 72 -15.44 5.24 -20.75
CA ARG A 72 -14.74 4.82 -21.96
C ARG A 72 -13.40 5.58 -22.00
N ILE A 73 -12.51 5.23 -21.08
CA ILE A 73 -11.13 4.95 -21.41
C ILE A 73 -11.31 3.95 -22.54
N GLU A 74 -11.25 4.46 -23.77
CA GLU A 74 -11.10 3.64 -24.95
C GLU A 74 -10.18 2.48 -24.59
N ASN A 75 -10.42 1.30 -25.14
CA ASN A 75 -9.48 0.19 -25.10
C ASN A 75 -8.12 0.56 -25.77
N LYS A 76 -7.48 1.68 -25.44
CA LYS A 76 -6.04 1.80 -25.39
C LYS A 76 -5.61 0.67 -24.50
N LYS A 77 -4.98 -0.35 -25.10
CA LYS A 77 -4.08 -1.25 -24.39
C LYS A 77 -3.27 -0.39 -23.42
N THR A 78 -3.64 -0.40 -22.13
CA THR A 78 -2.93 0.38 -21.13
C THR A 78 -1.50 -0.09 -21.19
N ASP A 79 -0.60 0.80 -21.60
CA ASP A 79 0.80 0.43 -21.79
C ASP A 79 1.29 -0.19 -20.48
N ARG A 80 1.96 -1.35 -20.54
CA ARG A 80 2.51 -2.02 -19.35
C ARG A 80 3.29 -1.03 -18.48
N TYR A 81 3.98 -0.09 -19.11
CA TYR A 81 4.72 0.97 -18.41
C TYR A 81 3.83 2.02 -17.75
N GLU A 82 2.61 2.28 -18.21
CA GLU A 82 1.67 3.16 -17.50
C GLU A 82 1.17 2.52 -16.21
N ILE A 83 0.93 1.20 -16.22
CA ILE A 83 0.56 0.46 -15.01
C ILE A 83 1.69 0.51 -13.99
N ILE A 84 2.92 0.20 -14.43
CA ILE A 84 4.12 0.24 -13.58
C ILE A 84 4.38 1.66 -13.05
N LEU A 85 4.21 2.68 -13.90
CA LEU A 85 4.39 4.06 -13.49
C LEU A 85 3.39 4.43 -12.39
N ARG A 86 2.12 4.05 -12.53
CA ARG A 86 1.09 4.30 -11.51
C ARG A 86 1.41 3.59 -10.19
N SER A 87 1.88 2.35 -10.24
CA SER A 87 2.22 1.60 -9.02
C SER A 87 3.44 2.18 -8.30
N ILE A 88 4.48 2.58 -9.03
CA ILE A 88 5.69 3.18 -8.44
C ILE A 88 5.40 4.55 -7.83
N LEU A 89 4.45 5.31 -8.38
CA LEU A 89 4.04 6.61 -7.83
C LEU A 89 3.25 6.53 -6.51
N LEU A 90 2.93 5.32 -6.04
CA LEU A 90 2.42 5.13 -4.66
C LEU A 90 3.53 5.37 -3.62
N ASP A 91 4.78 5.12 -4.00
CA ASP A 91 5.94 5.44 -3.16
C ASP A 91 6.15 6.97 -3.12
N SER A 92 6.26 7.50 -1.90
CA SER A 92 6.34 8.94 -1.65
C SER A 92 7.57 9.59 -2.29
N GLN A 93 8.69 8.88 -2.35
CA GLN A 93 9.94 9.39 -2.91
C GLN A 93 9.85 9.48 -4.43
N TYR A 94 9.30 8.45 -5.09
CA TYR A 94 9.03 8.51 -6.51
C TYR A 94 8.01 9.58 -6.87
N LYS A 95 6.99 9.80 -6.02
CA LYS A 95 6.01 10.88 -6.19
C LYS A 95 6.64 12.26 -6.11
N LYS A 96 7.56 12.49 -5.17
CA LYS A 96 8.34 13.74 -5.07
C LYS A 96 9.18 13.97 -6.32
N ILE A 97 9.97 12.96 -6.72
CA ILE A 97 10.80 13.03 -7.94
C ILE A 97 9.93 13.35 -9.16
N TYR A 98 8.80 12.66 -9.30
CA TYR A 98 7.88 12.93 -10.39
C TYR A 98 7.39 14.37 -10.41
N LYS A 99 7.00 14.91 -9.25
CA LYS A 99 6.51 16.29 -9.13
C LYS A 99 7.58 17.29 -9.57
N VAL A 100 8.81 17.15 -9.07
CA VAL A 100 9.93 18.02 -9.47
C VAL A 100 10.17 17.94 -10.97
N LEU A 101 10.34 16.73 -11.52
CA LEU A 101 10.59 16.55 -12.96
C LEU A 101 9.43 17.03 -13.84
N TYR A 102 8.19 16.91 -13.37
CA TYR A 102 7.01 17.40 -14.07
C TYR A 102 6.98 18.93 -14.09
N ASN A 103 7.20 19.58 -12.95
CA ASN A 103 7.23 21.03 -12.82
C ASN A 103 8.35 21.66 -13.66
N GLU A 104 9.49 20.98 -13.79
CA GLU A 104 10.59 21.39 -14.66
C GLU A 104 10.31 21.12 -16.16
N GLY A 105 9.15 20.58 -16.51
CA GLY A 105 8.74 20.27 -17.89
C GLY A 105 9.48 19.10 -18.52
N ILE A 106 10.24 18.32 -17.75
CA ILE A 106 11.11 17.23 -18.25
C ILE A 106 10.29 16.02 -18.67
N LEU A 107 9.19 15.76 -17.95
CA LEU A 107 8.32 14.61 -18.22
C LEU A 107 7.28 14.89 -19.33
N SER A 108 7.13 16.14 -19.75
CA SER A 108 6.14 16.56 -20.75
C SER A 108 6.41 15.90 -22.11
N GLY A 109 5.35 15.36 -22.72
CA GLY A 109 5.45 14.65 -24.00
C GLY A 109 6.19 13.31 -23.97
N LEU A 110 6.68 12.87 -22.81
CA LEU A 110 7.37 11.58 -22.68
C LEU A 110 6.40 10.41 -22.56
N LYS A 111 6.74 9.29 -23.23
CA LYS A 111 6.07 8.00 -23.03
C LYS A 111 6.34 7.47 -21.63
N ALA A 112 5.43 6.67 -21.08
CA ALA A 112 5.51 6.11 -19.73
C ALA A 112 6.84 5.39 -19.46
N LYS A 113 7.32 4.57 -20.41
CA LYS A 113 8.64 3.91 -20.32
C LYS A 113 9.80 4.89 -20.09
N SER A 114 9.77 6.05 -20.76
CA SER A 114 10.81 7.07 -20.63
C SER A 114 10.70 7.83 -19.31
N LYS A 115 9.48 8.11 -18.86
CA LYS A 115 9.24 8.70 -17.52
C LYS A 115 9.78 7.77 -16.44
N LEU A 116 9.44 6.48 -16.52
CA LEU A 116 9.92 5.46 -15.58
C LEU A 116 11.45 5.40 -15.52
N GLY A 117 12.13 5.41 -16.67
CA GLY A 117 13.59 5.40 -16.70
C GLY A 117 14.22 6.62 -16.04
N LEU A 118 13.63 7.81 -16.19
CA LEU A 118 14.08 9.02 -15.51
C LEU A 118 13.84 8.95 -14.01
N LEU A 119 12.67 8.48 -13.58
CA LEU A 119 12.36 8.29 -12.16
C LEU A 119 13.36 7.36 -11.47
N ILE A 120 13.66 6.21 -12.10
CA ILE A 120 14.65 5.25 -11.60
C ILE A 120 16.03 5.91 -11.52
N TYR A 121 16.43 6.64 -12.56
CA TYR A 121 17.70 7.36 -12.54
C TYR A 121 17.77 8.34 -11.37
N PHE A 122 16.83 9.27 -11.24
CA PHE A 122 16.87 10.27 -10.17
C PHE A 122 16.70 9.67 -8.76
N ARG A 123 16.02 8.52 -8.63
CA ARG A 123 15.90 7.81 -7.36
C ARG A 123 17.23 7.22 -6.90
N PHE A 124 18.03 6.72 -7.83
CA PHE A 124 19.23 5.95 -7.54
C PHE A 124 20.51 6.61 -8.07
N ALA A 125 20.49 7.85 -8.58
CA ALA A 125 21.63 8.42 -9.32
C ALA A 125 22.94 8.47 -8.54
N LEU A 126 22.86 8.46 -7.20
CA LEU A 126 24.03 8.43 -6.31
C LEU A 126 24.72 7.06 -6.26
N ASN A 127 24.02 5.99 -6.66
CA ASN A 127 24.51 4.61 -6.64
C ASN A 127 24.26 3.97 -8.04
N ASP A 128 25.25 3.29 -8.63
CA ASP A 128 25.09 2.62 -9.94
C ASP A 128 23.97 1.55 -10.00
N GLN A 129 23.29 1.31 -8.87
CA GLN A 129 22.06 0.53 -8.72
C GLN A 129 20.95 0.89 -9.72
N TYR A 130 20.91 2.12 -10.25
CA TYR A 130 19.91 2.48 -11.26
C TYR A 130 20.02 1.59 -12.52
N LEU A 131 21.21 1.10 -12.87
CA LEU A 131 21.41 0.23 -14.04
C LEU A 131 20.66 -1.09 -13.91
N HIS A 132 20.80 -1.74 -12.75
CA HIS A 132 20.11 -2.99 -12.44
C HIS A 132 18.58 -2.80 -12.45
N GLN A 133 18.11 -1.69 -11.86
CA GLN A 133 16.68 -1.36 -11.86
C GLN A 133 16.13 -1.14 -13.28
N LEU A 134 16.87 -0.44 -14.14
CA LEU A 134 16.46 -0.26 -15.54
C LEU A 134 16.33 -1.59 -16.28
N GLU A 135 17.25 -2.52 -16.04
CA GLU A 135 17.23 -3.86 -16.65
C GLU A 135 16.01 -4.67 -16.23
N GLN A 136 15.65 -4.65 -14.93
CA GLN A 136 14.44 -5.31 -14.42
C GLN A 136 13.15 -4.84 -15.11
N PHE A 137 13.10 -3.56 -15.50
CA PHE A 137 11.97 -2.99 -16.25
C PHE A 137 12.14 -3.06 -17.77
N GLY A 138 13.20 -3.68 -18.30
CA GLY A 138 13.46 -3.78 -19.74
C GLY A 138 13.74 -2.44 -20.41
N ILE A 139 14.32 -1.47 -19.69
CA ILE A 139 14.67 -0.14 -20.19
C ILE A 139 16.15 -0.12 -20.59
N LYS A 140 16.43 0.14 -21.87
CA LYS A 140 17.80 0.29 -22.36
C LYS A 140 18.45 1.58 -21.83
N ASN A 141 19.59 1.46 -21.15
CA ASN A 141 20.35 2.59 -20.61
C ASN A 141 20.74 3.63 -21.67
N GLU A 142 21.06 3.20 -22.89
CA GLU A 142 21.41 4.10 -24.01
C GLU A 142 20.34 5.16 -24.28
N ASN A 143 19.06 4.77 -24.21
CA ASN A 143 17.94 5.69 -24.43
C ASN A 143 17.82 6.70 -23.29
N LEU A 144 18.09 6.27 -22.06
CA LEU A 144 18.16 7.16 -20.90
C LEU A 144 19.33 8.15 -21.05
N LYS A 145 20.55 7.67 -21.36
CA LYS A 145 21.73 8.51 -21.57
C LYS A 145 21.51 9.58 -22.63
N LYS A 146 20.87 9.22 -23.76
CA LYS A 146 20.50 10.19 -24.80
C LYS A 146 19.57 11.29 -24.26
N ARG A 147 18.63 10.95 -23.39
CA ARG A 147 17.72 11.93 -22.75
C ARG A 147 18.45 12.79 -21.73
N LEU A 148 19.26 12.21 -20.86
CA LEU A 148 20.05 12.94 -19.87
C LEU A 148 20.99 13.96 -20.54
N ARG A 149 21.63 13.56 -21.65
CA ARG A 149 22.43 14.49 -22.47
C ARG A 149 21.63 15.66 -23.02
N ARG A 150 20.37 15.45 -23.42
CA ARG A 150 19.47 16.52 -23.91
C ARG A 150 19.01 17.45 -22.80
N ILE A 151 18.84 16.95 -21.58
CA ILE A 151 18.53 17.79 -20.41
C ILE A 151 19.73 18.71 -20.10
N GLY A 152 20.94 18.16 -20.22
CA GLY A 152 22.20 18.88 -20.01
C GLY A 152 22.59 18.95 -18.54
N TRP A 153 23.90 18.93 -18.27
CA TRP A 153 24.44 18.80 -16.91
C TRP A 153 23.96 19.92 -15.99
N ARG A 154 24.08 21.19 -16.40
CA ARG A 154 23.65 22.34 -15.57
C ARG A 154 22.21 22.18 -15.05
N ARG A 155 21.32 21.71 -15.91
CA ARG A 155 19.91 21.49 -15.56
C ARG A 155 19.73 20.26 -14.68
N LEU A 156 20.50 19.19 -14.90
CA LEU A 156 20.54 18.03 -14.00
C LEU A 156 20.95 18.42 -12.58
N THR A 157 22.00 19.24 -12.42
CA THR A 157 22.43 19.74 -11.11
C THR A 157 21.31 20.48 -10.39
N LEU A 158 20.66 21.45 -11.07
CA LEU A 158 19.54 22.20 -10.51
C LEU A 158 18.37 21.32 -10.07
N ILE A 159 18.12 20.21 -10.77
CA ILE A 159 17.09 19.24 -10.39
C ILE A 159 17.51 18.50 -9.12
N PHE A 160 18.76 18.07 -9.01
CA PHE A 160 19.25 17.41 -7.80
C PHE A 160 19.21 18.33 -6.59
N ASP A 161 19.57 19.60 -6.75
CA ASP A 161 19.48 20.60 -5.68
C ASP A 161 18.03 20.74 -5.19
N LYS A 162 17.06 20.87 -6.12
CA LYS A 162 15.62 20.91 -5.79
C LYS A 162 15.13 19.64 -5.10
N LEU A 163 15.64 18.47 -5.50
CA LEU A 163 15.28 17.19 -4.87
C LEU A 163 15.81 17.09 -3.43
N ASN A 164 16.99 17.63 -3.17
CA ASN A 164 17.58 17.68 -1.83
C ASN A 164 16.86 18.72 -0.95
N GLU A 165 16.50 19.88 -1.48
CA GLU A 165 15.70 20.87 -0.74
C GLU A 165 14.30 20.34 -0.35
N GLU A 166 13.69 19.47 -1.17
CA GLU A 166 12.43 18.79 -0.83
C GLU A 166 12.61 17.57 0.12
N SER A 167 13.84 17.06 0.32
CA SER A 167 14.10 16.04 1.35
C SER A 167 14.22 16.64 2.74
N ASP A 168 14.75 17.86 2.86
CA ASP A 168 15.05 18.51 4.15
C ASP A 168 13.85 19.20 4.80
N ARG A 169 12.70 19.25 4.12
CA ARG A 169 11.45 19.88 4.61
C ARG A 169 10.49 18.91 5.32
N ILE A 170 10.97 17.74 5.74
CA ILE A 170 10.23 16.71 6.51
C ILE A 170 10.99 16.45 7.80
#